data_AF-A0A354CSP2-F1
#
_entry.id   AF-A0A354CSP2-F1
#
_cell.length_a   1.000
_cell.length_b   1.000
_cell.length_c   1.000
_cell.angle_alpha   90.00
_cell.angle_beta   90.00
_cell.angle_gamma   90.00
#
_symmetry.space_group_name_H-M   'P 1'
#
loop_
_entity.id
_entity.type
_entity.pdbx_description
1 polymer ?
#
loop_
_entity_poly.entity_id
_entity_poly.type
_entity_poly.pdbx_seq_one_letter_code
_entity_poly.pdbx_strand_id
1 'polypeptide(L)'
;MTHYEMLKYWLLDMLENYRDTPKNAPKRIFIDKIIEISRRTAEYSTEDKQYHNLVILRYLTETLPSVHQICKALHIGRQKENYERITGYAIDRLLVLVFGADGINWN
;
A
#
# COMPACT_ATOMS: atom_id res chain seq x y z
N MET A 1 -6.86 -9.11 19.45
CA MET A 1 -6.68 -8.74 18.04
C MET A 1 -8.04 -8.68 17.38
N THR A 2 -8.45 -7.52 16.88
CA THR A 2 -9.73 -7.30 16.19
C THR A 2 -9.71 -7.85 14.77
N HIS A 3 -10.88 -7.98 14.12
CA HIS A 3 -10.96 -8.41 12.72
C HIS A 3 -10.20 -7.47 11.78
N TYR A 4 -10.34 -6.16 12.00
CA TYR A 4 -9.57 -5.14 11.27
C TYR A 4 -8.06 -5.32 11.46
N GLU A 5 -7.58 -5.54 12.70
CA GLU A 5 -6.16 -5.78 12.95
C GLU A 5 -5.66 -7.03 12.22
N MET A 6 -6.43 -8.12 12.20
CA MET A 6 -6.09 -9.33 11.45
C MET A 6 -5.93 -9.07 9.95
N LEU A 7 -6.88 -8.35 9.34
CA LEU A 7 -6.82 -8.00 7.92
C LEU A 7 -5.61 -7.09 7.62
N LYS A 8 -5.32 -6.15 8.51
CA LYS A 8 -4.15 -5.27 8.41
C LYS A 8 -2.84 -6.04 8.46
N TYR A 9 -2.69 -6.94 9.42
CA TYR A 9 -1.51 -7.82 9.52
C TYR A 9 -1.34 -8.68 8.27
N TRP A 10 -2.45 -9.27 7.79
CA TRP A 10 -2.43 -10.12 6.60
C TRP A 10 -2.04 -9.33 5.32
N LEU A 11 -2.56 -8.11 5.16
CA LEU A 11 -2.19 -7.25 4.02
C LEU A 11 -0.72 -6.81 4.10
N LEU A 12 -0.24 -6.48 5.30
CA LEU A 12 1.17 -6.12 5.53
C LEU A 12 2.10 -7.28 5.18
N ASP A 13 1.79 -8.51 5.63
CA ASP A 13 2.56 -9.72 5.28
C ASP A 13 2.67 -9.88 3.76
N MET A 14 1.58 -9.69 3.02
CA MET A 14 1.61 -9.78 1.56
C MET A 14 2.45 -8.70 0.89
N LEU A 15 2.40 -7.46 1.39
CA LEU A 15 3.18 -6.36 0.85
C LEU A 15 4.67 -6.51 1.14
N GLU A 16 5.02 -6.92 2.36
CA GLU A 16 6.40 -7.14 2.78
C GLU A 16 7.06 -8.28 2.00
N ASN A 17 6.31 -9.35 1.70
CA ASN A 17 6.78 -10.50 0.92
C ASN A 17 6.52 -10.37 -0.59
N TYR A 18 6.02 -9.24 -1.09
CA TYR A 18 5.59 -9.09 -2.49
C TYR A 18 6.71 -9.42 -3.48
N ARG A 19 7.93 -8.94 -3.19
CA ARG A 19 9.10 -9.09 -4.07
C ARG A 19 9.54 -10.55 -4.22
N ASP A 20 9.51 -11.27 -3.11
CA ASP A 20 9.91 -12.68 -3.03
C ASP A 20 8.82 -13.64 -3.50
N THR A 21 7.57 -13.17 -3.54
CA THR A 21 6.42 -13.96 -4.00
C THR A 21 6.46 -14.14 -5.53
N PRO A 22 6.36 -15.37 -6.07
CA PRO A 22 6.32 -15.62 -7.51
C PRO A 22 5.22 -14.84 -8.23
N LYS A 23 5.48 -14.37 -9.46
CA LYS A 23 4.55 -13.54 -10.25
C LYS A 23 3.17 -14.20 -10.48
N ASN A 24 3.13 -15.53 -10.58
CA ASN A 24 1.91 -16.30 -10.78
C ASN A 24 1.21 -16.72 -9.48
N ALA A 25 1.77 -16.38 -8.31
CA ALA A 25 1.17 -16.76 -7.04
C ALA A 25 -0.13 -15.95 -6.81
N PRO A 26 -1.20 -16.58 -6.31
CA PRO A 26 -2.48 -15.89 -6.05
C PRO A 26 -2.33 -14.65 -5.18
N LYS A 27 -1.44 -14.68 -4.17
CA LYS A 27 -1.17 -13.53 -3.29
C LYS A 27 -0.60 -12.33 -4.04
N ARG A 28 0.29 -12.56 -5.01
CA ARG A 28 0.90 -11.48 -5.80
C ARG A 28 -0.09 -10.88 -6.78
N ILE A 29 -0.84 -11.74 -7.49
CA ILE A 29 -1.94 -11.31 -8.38
C ILE A 29 -2.98 -10.49 -7.60
N PHE A 30 -3.27 -10.88 -6.36
CA PHE A 30 -4.17 -10.15 -5.48
C PHE A 30 -3.65 -8.74 -5.16
N ILE A 31 -2.37 -8.60 -4.77
CA ILE A 31 -1.75 -7.29 -4.55
C ILE A 31 -1.74 -6.46 -5.84
N ASP A 32 -1.41 -7.05 -6.99
CA ASP A 32 -1.40 -6.34 -8.26
C ASP A 32 -2.78 -5.72 -8.59
N LYS A 33 -3.87 -6.46 -8.36
CA LYS A 33 -5.25 -5.96 -8.51
C LYS A 33 -5.57 -4.80 -7.57
N ILE A 34 -5.16 -4.90 -6.31
CA ILE A 34 -5.36 -3.83 -5.31
C ILE A 34 -4.65 -2.55 -5.74
N ILE A 35 -3.41 -2.71 -6.19
CA ILE A 35 -2.57 -1.59 -6.60
C ILE A 35 -3.11 -0.94 -7.87
N GLU A 36 -3.66 -1.71 -8.80
CA GLU A 36 -4.36 -1.17 -9.95
C GLU A 36 -5.56 -0.30 -9.55
N ILE A 37 -6.38 -0.76 -8.60
CA ILE A 37 -7.52 0.00 -8.11
C ILE A 37 -7.08 1.24 -7.35
N SER A 38 -6.07 1.10 -6.47
CA SER A 38 -5.44 2.23 -5.78
C SER A 38 -4.91 3.29 -6.76
N ARG A 39 -4.36 2.87 -7.90
CA ARG A 39 -3.90 3.79 -8.95
C ARG A 39 -5.08 4.55 -9.56
N ARG A 40 -6.20 3.88 -9.84
CA ARG A 40 -7.41 4.52 -10.39
C ARG A 40 -8.01 5.53 -9.40
N THR A 41 -8.09 5.18 -8.12
CA THR A 41 -8.60 6.12 -7.09
C THR A 41 -7.66 7.31 -6.91
N ALA A 42 -6.35 7.08 -7.01
CA ALA A 42 -5.35 8.13 -6.96
C ALA A 42 -5.53 9.17 -8.06
N GLU A 43 -6.10 8.87 -9.24
CA GLU A 43 -6.27 9.85 -10.32
C GLU A 43 -7.02 11.13 -9.85
N TYR A 44 -7.94 10.98 -8.90
CA TYR A 44 -8.85 12.03 -8.43
C TYR A 44 -8.46 12.71 -7.12
N SER A 45 -7.43 12.23 -6.40
CA SER A 45 -7.03 12.78 -5.08
C SER A 45 -5.52 12.85 -4.92
N THR A 46 -5.00 14.04 -4.60
CA THR A 46 -3.56 14.25 -4.32
C THR A 46 -3.10 13.43 -3.12
N GLU A 47 -3.96 13.26 -2.12
CA GLU A 47 -3.67 12.43 -0.95
C GLU A 47 -3.57 10.95 -1.35
N ASP A 48 -4.54 10.43 -2.12
CA ASP A 48 -4.52 9.05 -2.60
C ASP A 48 -3.32 8.81 -3.54
N LYS A 49 -2.87 9.81 -4.32
CA LYS A 49 -1.60 9.75 -5.08
C LYS A 49 -0.40 9.57 -4.16
N GLN A 50 -0.35 10.34 -3.07
CA GLN A 50 0.75 10.23 -2.10
C GLN A 50 0.77 8.84 -1.45
N TYR A 51 -0.38 8.34 -1.02
CA TYR A 51 -0.50 7.00 -0.42
C TYR A 51 -0.16 5.89 -1.40
N HIS A 52 -0.68 5.95 -2.62
CA HIS A 52 -0.35 4.99 -3.68
C HIS A 52 1.15 4.95 -3.94
N ASN A 53 1.76 6.12 -4.21
CA ASN A 53 3.18 6.19 -4.51
C ASN A 53 4.06 5.75 -3.34
N LEU A 54 3.62 6.00 -2.09
CA LEU A 54 4.30 5.49 -0.89
C LEU A 54 4.32 3.96 -0.86
N VAL A 55 3.18 3.32 -1.12
CA VAL A 55 3.09 1.85 -1.15
C VAL A 55 3.99 1.29 -2.24
N ILE A 56 3.96 1.87 -3.45
CA ILE A 56 4.81 1.44 -4.57
C ILE A 56 6.29 1.50 -4.17
N LEU A 57 6.76 2.66 -3.74
CA LEU A 57 8.17 2.90 -3.41
C LEU A 57 8.65 2.06 -2.23
N ARG A 58 7.77 1.75 -1.28
CA ARG A 58 8.14 0.99 -0.09
C ARG A 58 8.18 -0.52 -0.37
N TYR A 59 7.16 -1.05 -1.05
CA TYR A 59 6.93 -2.50 -1.09
C TYR A 59 7.10 -3.13 -2.47
N LEU A 60 6.83 -2.40 -3.55
CA LEU A 60 6.70 -3.00 -4.89
C LEU A 60 7.86 -2.70 -5.82
N THR A 61 8.58 -1.58 -5.64
CA THR A 61 9.73 -1.26 -6.49
C THR A 61 10.83 -2.30 -6.35
N GLU A 62 11.48 -2.65 -7.47
CA GLU A 62 12.65 -3.55 -7.46
C GLU A 62 13.81 -2.95 -6.68
N THR A 63 13.99 -1.63 -6.77
CA THR A 63 14.94 -0.90 -5.93
C THR A 63 14.33 -0.68 -4.54
N LEU A 64 15.17 -0.78 -3.50
CA LEU A 64 14.82 -0.50 -2.11
C LEU A 64 15.28 0.92 -1.75
N PRO A 65 14.52 1.98 -2.08
CA PRO A 65 14.88 3.32 -1.69
C PRO A 65 14.86 3.42 -0.15
N SER A 66 15.86 4.11 0.39
CA SER A 66 15.87 4.46 1.82
C SER A 66 14.66 5.31 2.17
N VAL A 67 14.22 5.26 3.43
CA VAL A 67 13.14 6.11 3.96
C VAL A 67 13.37 7.59 3.62
N HIS A 68 14.63 8.05 3.67
CA HIS A 68 14.98 9.42 3.30
C HIS A 68 14.68 9.74 1.83
N GLN A 69 15.01 8.84 0.90
CA GLN A 69 14.73 9.01 -0.53
C GLN A 69 13.22 9.02 -0.79
N ILE A 70 12.46 8.13 -0.14
CA ILE A 70 11.00 8.10 -0.25
C ILE A 70 10.39 9.40 0.28
N CYS A 71 10.76 9.83 1.50
CA CYS A 71 10.23 11.06 2.08
C CYS A 71 10.54 12.28 1.22
N LYS A 72 11.74 12.35 0.63
CA LYS A 72 12.11 13.43 -0.30
C LYS A 72 11.25 13.39 -1.57
N ALA A 73 11.05 12.23 -2.17
CA ALA A 73 10.27 12.07 -3.40
C ALA A 73 8.78 12.40 -3.20
N LEU A 74 8.24 12.10 -2.03
CA LEU A 74 6.81 12.27 -1.71
C LEU A 74 6.49 13.54 -0.91
N HIS A 75 7.49 14.41 -0.67
CA HIS A 75 7.35 15.61 0.16
C HIS A 75 6.78 15.30 1.56
N ILE A 76 7.14 14.15 2.13
CA ILE A 76 6.77 13.76 3.49
C ILE A 76 7.78 14.36 4.48
N GLY A 77 7.27 14.93 5.57
CA GLY A 77 8.11 15.41 6.67
C GLY A 77 9.07 14.32 7.16
N ARG A 78 10.37 14.64 7.26
CA ARG A 78 11.44 13.65 7.49
C ARG A 78 11.44 12.98 8.87
N GLN A 79 10.54 13.39 9.77
CA GLN A 79 10.38 12.79 11.09
C GLN A 79 9.87 11.35 10.92
N LYS A 80 10.48 10.40 11.65
CA LYS A 80 10.17 8.98 11.54
C LYS A 80 8.69 8.72 11.84
N GLU A 81 8.16 9.43 12.83
CA GLU A 81 6.77 9.37 13.28
C GLU A 81 5.80 9.76 12.16
N ASN A 82 6.17 10.76 11.33
CA ASN A 82 5.35 11.15 10.18
C ASN A 82 5.35 10.09 9.09
N TYR A 83 6.51 9.50 8.79
CA TYR A 83 6.63 8.45 7.80
C TYR A 83 5.84 7.19 8.18
N GLU A 84 5.97 6.74 9.43
CA GLU A 84 5.25 5.57 9.93
C GLU A 84 3.74 5.82 9.97
N ARG A 85 3.31 7.00 10.43
CA ARG A 85 1.90 7.39 10.45
C ARG A 85 1.29 7.42 9.05
N ILE A 86 1.94 8.06 8.09
CA ILE A 86 1.47 8.15 6.70
C ILE A 86 1.49 6.77 6.02
N THR A 87 2.48 5.93 6.34
CA THR A 87 2.45 4.52 5.91
C THR A 87 1.21 3.82 6.47
N GLY A 88 0.91 4.00 7.75
CA GLY A 88 -0.29 3.46 8.38
C GLY A 88 -1.57 3.85 7.63
N TYR A 89 -1.74 5.13 7.31
CA TYR A 89 -2.87 5.63 6.53
C TYR A 89 -2.93 5.06 5.12
N ALA A 90 -1.78 4.91 4.45
CA ALA A 90 -1.74 4.30 3.13
C ALA A 90 -2.20 2.84 3.16
N ILE A 91 -1.80 2.07 4.17
CA ILE A 91 -2.27 0.68 4.37
C ILE A 91 -3.75 0.63 4.71
N ASP A 92 -4.23 1.54 5.56
CA ASP A 92 -5.65 1.63 5.90
C ASP A 92 -6.50 1.95 4.67
N ARG A 93 -5.99 2.82 3.79
CA ARG A 93 -6.64 3.14 2.53
C ARG A 93 -6.75 1.90 1.64
N LEU A 94 -5.71 1.08 1.55
CA LEU A 94 -5.78 -0.20 0.82
C LEU A 94 -6.80 -1.16 1.44
N LEU A 95 -6.87 -1.26 2.78
CA LEU A 95 -7.87 -2.10 3.45
C LEU A 95 -9.30 -1.66 3.11
N VAL A 96 -9.55 -0.35 3.05
CA VAL A 96 -10.86 0.18 2.63
C VAL A 96 -11.15 -0.18 1.17
N LEU A 97 -10.17 -0.09 0.28
CA LEU A 97 -10.35 -0.49 -1.12
C LEU A 97 -10.62 -2.00 -1.28
N VAL A 98 -10.13 -2.83 -0.37
CA VAL A 98 -10.29 -4.29 -0.42
C VAL A 98 -11.57 -4.76 0.26
N PHE A 99 -11.86 -4.24 1.44
CA PHE A 99 -12.88 -4.76 2.37
C PHE A 99 -13.95 -3.74 2.76
N GLY A 100 -13.88 -2.51 2.27
CA GLY A 100 -14.87 -1.46 2.53
C GLY A 100 -16.19 -1.69 1.78
N ALA A 101 -17.19 -0.84 2.07
CA ALA A 101 -18.52 -0.92 1.45
C ALA A 101 -18.48 -0.80 -0.09
N ASP A 102 -17.49 -0.10 -0.63
CA ASP A 102 -17.20 0.03 -2.07
C ASP A 102 -15.93 -0.74 -2.48
N GLY A 103 -15.62 -1.82 -1.76
CA GLY A 103 -14.42 -2.62 -1.99
C GLY A 103 -14.41 -3.32 -3.36
N ILE A 104 -13.27 -3.93 -3.70
CA ILE A 104 -13.10 -4.65 -4.97
C ILE A 104 -14.26 -5.64 -5.18
N ASN A 105 -15.01 -5.45 -6.26
CA ASN A 105 -15.91 -6.49 -6.74
C ASN A 105 -15.04 -7.60 -7.36
N TRP A 106 -14.94 -8.72 -6.66
CA TRP A 106 -14.13 -9.86 -7.06
C TRP A 106 -14.82 -10.76 -8.09
N ASN A 107 -16.07 -10.45 -8.47
CA ASN A 107 -16.87 -11.17 -9.45
C ASN A 107 -16.65 -10.68 -10.88
#